data_AF-A0A9P6L8X9-F1
#
_entry.id   AF-A0A9P6L8X9-F1
#
_cell.length_a   1.000
_cell.length_b   1.000
_cell.length_c   1.000
_cell.angle_alpha   90.00
_cell.angle_beta   90.00
_cell.angle_gamma   90.00
#
_symmetry.space_group_name_H-M   'P 1'
#
loop_
_entity.id
_entity.type
_entity.pdbx_description
1 polymer ?
#
loop_
_entity_poly.entity_id
_entity_poly.type
_entity_poly.pdbx_seq_one_letter_code
_entity_poly.pdbx_strand_id
1 'polypeptide(L)'
;MSFRLPTNPDAFIPPPSEQLTLAKPWRGTFVYPQAQPSRNATLQEIFVAAAETEGDNRVDLWKRRLSLHVTRSQMASRDITVMMQRQSVPLCAFMPDRLADPNAHSANQKHFSTLSQMLSRNNLVAFAPFDTNNRRGPGVLIFSPLTPADSLLAGAILMTPDLLDTITSGGTPPQTGGTSPYQQATATHPAAYHQPHQAYGYPPSNAQYSRARSERGTNYFMEYDTQYQPL
;
A
#
# COMPACT_ATOMS: atom_id res chain seq x y z
N MET A 1 -15.97 31.21 -35.16
CA MET A 1 -15.81 29.99 -34.35
C MET A 1 -14.58 29.25 -34.86
N SER A 2 -13.45 29.33 -34.14
CA SER A 2 -12.19 28.70 -34.58
C SER A 2 -12.06 27.31 -33.96
N PHE A 3 -12.19 26.27 -34.78
CA PHE A 3 -11.83 24.90 -34.41
C PHE A 3 -10.30 24.79 -34.39
N ARG A 4 -9.72 24.58 -33.21
CA ARG A 4 -8.31 24.18 -33.08
C ARG A 4 -8.25 22.66 -33.18
N LEU A 5 -7.59 22.14 -34.21
CA LEU A 5 -7.33 20.70 -34.32
C LEU A 5 -6.48 20.25 -33.11
N PRO A 6 -6.78 19.08 -32.51
CA PRO A 6 -5.90 18.47 -31.53
C PRO A 6 -4.53 18.25 -32.16
N THR A 7 -3.52 18.96 -31.68
CA THR A 7 -2.12 18.71 -32.01
C THR A 7 -1.77 17.26 -31.68
N ASN A 8 -1.14 16.61 -32.65
CA ASN A 8 -0.92 15.18 -32.76
C ASN A 8 -0.40 14.55 -31.43
N PRO A 9 -1.11 13.57 -30.84
CA PRO A 9 -0.70 12.93 -29.58
C PRO A 9 0.65 12.19 -29.66
N ASP A 10 1.14 11.91 -30.86
CA ASP A 10 2.42 11.25 -31.09
C ASP A 10 3.65 12.11 -30.72
N ALA A 11 3.48 13.41 -30.50
CA ALA A 11 4.58 14.31 -30.13
C ALA A 11 5.06 14.20 -28.66
N PHE A 12 4.41 13.37 -27.84
CA PHE A 12 4.75 13.20 -26.42
C PHE A 12 5.60 11.96 -26.11
N ILE A 13 6.02 11.20 -27.13
CA ILE A 13 6.99 10.13 -26.91
C ILE A 13 8.37 10.79 -26.92
N PRO A 14 9.08 10.89 -25.78
CA PRO A 14 10.42 11.45 -25.76
C PRO A 14 11.31 10.62 -26.71
N PRO A 15 12.21 11.27 -27.46
CA PRO A 15 13.14 10.57 -28.33
C PRO A 15 13.90 9.51 -27.51
N PRO A 16 14.29 8.36 -28.10
CA PRO A 16 14.92 7.25 -27.36
C PRO A 16 16.13 7.64 -26.50
N SER A 17 16.84 8.71 -26.88
CA SER A 17 17.96 9.28 -26.11
C SER A 17 17.54 9.98 -24.80
N GLU A 18 16.29 10.44 -24.70
CA GLU A 18 15.70 11.08 -23.52
C GLU A 18 14.83 10.12 -22.70
N GLN A 19 14.70 8.86 -23.14
CA GLN A 19 14.07 7.83 -22.33
C GLN A 19 14.99 7.50 -21.16
N LEU A 20 14.71 8.12 -20.01
CA LEU A 20 15.33 7.73 -18.75
C LEU A 20 15.10 6.23 -18.58
N THR A 21 16.17 5.48 -18.35
CA THR A 21 16.08 4.09 -17.91
C THR A 21 15.30 4.07 -16.61
N LEU A 22 13.99 3.88 -16.71
CA LEU A 22 13.12 3.72 -15.55
C LEU A 22 13.70 2.56 -14.75
N ALA A 23 14.05 2.80 -13.49
CA ALA A 23 14.54 1.75 -12.61
C ALA A 23 13.53 0.60 -12.67
N LYS A 24 14.03 -0.60 -12.96
CA LYS A 24 13.18 -1.78 -13.09
C LYS A 24 12.48 -1.97 -11.73
N PRO A 25 11.14 -1.95 -11.67
CA PRO A 25 10.45 -2.10 -10.39
C PRO A 25 10.83 -3.43 -9.76
N TRP A 26 11.05 -3.41 -8.45
CA TRP A 26 11.29 -4.64 -7.71
C TRP A 26 10.07 -5.55 -7.81
N ARG A 27 10.32 -6.85 -7.99
CA ARG A 27 9.28 -7.89 -8.09
C ARG A 27 9.62 -9.04 -7.16
N GLY A 28 8.64 -9.50 -6.40
CA GLY A 28 8.82 -10.58 -5.46
C GLY A 28 7.51 -11.16 -4.95
N THR A 29 7.60 -11.85 -3.82
CA THR A 29 6.50 -12.61 -3.24
C THR A 29 6.39 -12.29 -1.76
N PHE A 30 5.19 -11.91 -1.32
CA PHE A 30 4.82 -11.87 0.07
C PHE A 30 4.35 -13.24 0.53
N VAL A 31 4.83 -13.68 1.68
CA VAL A 31 4.43 -14.93 2.32
C VAL A 31 3.89 -14.61 3.70
N TYR A 32 2.65 -14.97 3.98
CA TYR A 32 2.09 -14.76 5.32
C TYR A 32 1.23 -15.96 5.74
N PRO A 33 1.14 -16.23 7.06
CA PRO A 33 0.27 -17.28 7.57
C PRO A 33 -1.19 -16.86 7.37
N GLN A 34 -1.94 -17.64 6.61
CA GLN A 34 -3.38 -17.45 6.51
C GLN A 34 -4.03 -18.05 7.77
N ALA A 35 -4.77 -17.23 8.50
CA ALA A 35 -5.55 -17.70 9.65
C ALA A 35 -6.68 -18.60 9.16
N GLN A 36 -6.46 -19.91 9.14
CA GLN A 36 -7.51 -20.92 8.99
C GLN A 36 -7.83 -21.56 10.34
N PRO A 37 -9.10 -21.95 10.58
CA PRO A 37 -9.50 -22.63 11.81
C PRO A 37 -8.93 -24.06 11.93
N SER A 38 -8.40 -24.63 10.85
CA SER A 38 -7.72 -25.92 10.87
C SER A 38 -6.33 -25.82 11.49
N ARG A 39 -5.92 -26.85 12.25
CA ARG A 39 -4.62 -26.92 12.97
C ARG A 39 -3.36 -26.72 12.09
N ASN A 40 -3.49 -26.75 10.77
CA ASN A 40 -2.39 -26.55 9.83
C ASN A 40 -2.49 -25.15 9.23
N ALA A 41 -1.63 -24.24 9.68
CA ALA A 41 -1.51 -22.91 9.07
C ALA A 41 -0.95 -23.06 7.66
N THR A 42 -1.77 -22.76 6.64
CA THR A 42 -1.31 -22.71 5.26
C THR A 42 -0.64 -21.36 5.02
N LEU A 43 0.55 -21.38 4.43
CA LEU A 43 1.24 -20.17 3.99
C LEU A 43 0.64 -19.71 2.66
N GLN A 44 0.21 -18.46 2.62
CA GLN A 44 -0.32 -17.85 1.41
C GLN A 44 0.76 -17.01 0.74
N GLU A 45 0.93 -17.23 -0.56
CA GLU A 45 1.90 -16.50 -1.38
C GLU A 45 1.17 -15.48 -2.28
N ILE A 46 1.70 -14.26 -2.35
CA ILE A 46 1.19 -13.17 -3.19
C ILE A 46 2.34 -12.59 -3.99
N PHE A 47 2.23 -12.58 -5.31
CA PHE A 47 3.19 -11.94 -6.21
C PHE A 47 2.93 -10.44 -6.24
N VAL A 48 3.98 -9.67 -5.97
CA VAL A 48 3.89 -8.22 -5.83
C VAL A 48 4.99 -7.52 -6.61
N ALA A 49 4.66 -6.34 -7.10
CA ALA A 49 5.62 -5.38 -7.62
C ALA A 49 5.66 -4.16 -6.69
N ALA A 50 6.85 -3.61 -6.48
CA ALA A 50 7.02 -2.35 -5.77
C ALA A 50 7.33 -1.23 -6.77
N ALA A 51 6.57 -0.15 -6.68
CA ALA A 51 6.84 1.11 -7.33
C ALA A 51 7.57 2.03 -6.34
N GLU A 52 8.60 2.70 -6.84
CA GLU A 52 9.37 3.68 -6.07
C GLU A 52 8.56 4.96 -5.95
N THR A 53 8.39 5.46 -4.73
CA THR A 53 7.62 6.69 -4.49
C THR A 53 8.46 7.81 -3.88
N GLU A 54 9.50 7.52 -3.08
CA GLU A 54 10.37 8.57 -2.54
C GLU A 54 11.67 8.04 -1.91
N GLY A 55 12.84 8.58 -2.29
CA GLY A 55 14.14 8.32 -1.64
C GLY A 55 14.97 7.17 -2.22
N ASP A 56 16.14 6.91 -1.60
CA ASP A 56 17.00 5.76 -1.90
C ASP A 56 16.40 4.50 -1.26
N ASN A 57 15.71 3.71 -2.09
CA ASN A 57 14.97 2.54 -1.63
C ASN A 57 15.85 1.30 -1.42
N ARG A 58 17.14 1.35 -1.78
CA ARG A 58 18.08 0.23 -1.69
C ARG A 58 17.46 -1.12 -2.07
N VAL A 59 16.78 -1.12 -3.22
CA VAL A 59 16.05 -2.27 -3.75
C VAL A 59 16.95 -3.49 -3.97
N ASP A 60 18.26 -3.27 -4.04
CA ASP A 60 19.30 -4.30 -4.06
C ASP A 60 19.34 -5.17 -2.78
N LEU A 61 18.91 -4.62 -1.65
CA LEU A 61 18.85 -5.35 -0.37
C LEU A 61 17.59 -6.23 -0.24
N TRP A 62 16.61 -6.05 -1.13
CA TRP A 62 15.31 -6.69 -1.00
C TRP A 62 15.35 -8.13 -1.51
N LYS A 63 15.10 -9.08 -0.61
CA LYS A 63 14.90 -10.48 -0.99
C LYS A 63 13.69 -10.63 -1.88
N ARG A 64 13.76 -11.51 -2.89
CA ARG A 64 12.60 -11.86 -3.75
C ARG A 64 11.42 -12.43 -2.98
N ARG A 65 11.63 -13.04 -1.81
CA ARG A 65 10.59 -13.63 -0.97
C ARG A 65 10.64 -12.98 0.41
N LEU A 66 9.57 -12.30 0.77
CA LEU A 66 9.43 -11.55 2.02
C LEU A 66 8.39 -12.22 2.91
N SER A 67 8.83 -12.70 4.07
CA SER A 67 7.94 -13.28 5.08
C SER A 67 7.33 -12.18 5.92
N LEU A 68 6.00 -12.06 5.90
CA LEU A 68 5.28 -11.02 6.61
C LEU A 68 4.94 -11.45 8.03
N HIS A 69 5.29 -10.60 8.99
CA HIS A 69 4.86 -10.67 10.37
C HIS A 69 3.77 -9.64 10.62
N VAL A 70 2.52 -10.08 10.66
CA VAL A 70 1.37 -9.21 10.90
C VAL A 70 1.25 -8.95 12.40
N THR A 71 1.19 -7.68 12.77
CA THR A 71 1.01 -7.23 14.16
C THR A 71 -0.03 -6.12 14.24
N ARG A 72 -0.59 -5.93 15.44
CA ARG A 72 -1.55 -4.85 15.68
C ARG A 72 -0.79 -3.55 15.87
N SER A 73 -1.18 -2.52 15.13
CA SER A 73 -0.65 -1.17 15.34
C SER A 73 -1.45 -0.45 16.41
N GLN A 74 -0.75 0.26 17.30
CA GLN A 74 -1.38 1.20 18.23
C GLN A 74 -1.62 2.56 17.57
N MET A 75 -0.96 2.82 16.44
CA MET A 75 -1.08 4.06 15.67
C MET A 75 -2.00 3.87 14.46
N ALA A 76 -2.73 4.92 14.08
CA ALA A 76 -3.48 4.93 12.83
C ALA A 76 -2.50 5.00 11.63
N SER A 77 -2.87 4.43 10.49
CA SER A 77 -2.04 4.44 9.27
C SER A 77 -1.64 5.85 8.81
N ARG A 78 -2.51 6.85 9.04
CA ARG A 78 -2.22 8.27 8.79
C ARG A 78 -1.05 8.76 9.64
N ASP A 79 -1.04 8.43 10.92
CA ASP A 79 0.01 8.87 11.86
C ASP A 79 1.34 8.20 11.55
N ILE A 80 1.30 6.93 11.15
CA ILE A 80 2.48 6.21 10.64
C ILE A 80 3.05 6.96 9.44
N THR A 81 2.22 7.32 8.45
CA THR A 81 2.67 8.04 7.25
C THR A 81 3.32 9.38 7.61
N VAL A 82 2.68 10.17 8.49
CA VAL A 82 3.22 11.47 8.95
C VAL A 82 4.54 11.27 9.70
N MET A 83 4.65 10.24 10.54
CA MET A 83 5.88 9.93 11.26
C MET A 83 7.02 9.54 10.30
N MET A 84 6.75 8.68 9.31
CA MET A 84 7.73 8.29 8.30
C MET A 84 8.23 9.49 7.50
N GLN A 85 7.33 10.39 7.10
CA GLN A 85 7.69 11.62 6.41
C GLN A 85 8.57 12.53 7.28
N ARG A 86 8.22 12.70 8.56
CA ARG A 86 9.03 13.52 9.50
C ARG A 86 10.45 12.98 9.69
N GLN A 87 10.61 11.67 9.60
CA GLN A 87 11.90 10.99 9.75
C GLN A 87 12.63 10.76 8.42
N SER A 88 12.08 11.25 7.30
CA SER A 88 12.62 11.04 5.94
C SER A 88 12.86 9.55 5.64
N VAL A 89 11.98 8.68 6.15
CA VAL A 89 12.05 7.24 5.89
C VAL A 89 11.63 6.99 4.44
N PRO A 90 12.42 6.28 3.62
CA PRO A 90 12.06 5.98 2.24
C PRO A 90 10.73 5.22 2.15
N LEU A 91 9.88 5.67 1.23
CA LEU A 91 8.54 5.12 1.01
C LEU A 91 8.45 4.47 -0.37
N CYS A 92 7.76 3.33 -0.40
CA CYS A 92 7.43 2.59 -1.61
C CYS A 92 5.94 2.22 -1.63
N ALA A 93 5.44 1.87 -2.81
CA ALA A 93 4.09 1.39 -2.99
C ALA A 93 4.10 -0.02 -3.58
N PHE A 94 3.40 -0.94 -2.95
CA PHE A 94 3.23 -2.31 -3.43
C PHE A 94 1.90 -2.46 -4.15
N MET A 95 1.93 -3.22 -5.25
CA MET A 95 0.78 -3.58 -6.07
C MET A 95 0.83 -5.05 -6.46
N PRO A 96 -0.30 -5.71 -6.75
CA PRO A 96 -0.31 -7.09 -7.21
C PRO A 96 0.40 -7.20 -8.57
N ASP A 97 1.28 -8.19 -8.72
CA ASP A 97 1.98 -8.40 -9.99
C ASP A 97 1.04 -8.95 -11.07
N ARG A 98 1.34 -8.61 -12.33
CA ARG A 98 0.68 -9.13 -13.53
C ARG A 98 1.32 -10.46 -13.91
N LEU A 99 0.59 -11.54 -13.67
CA LEU A 99 1.00 -12.90 -14.06
C LEU A 99 0.53 -13.19 -15.48
N ALA A 100 1.27 -14.04 -16.19
CA ALA A 100 0.96 -14.40 -17.58
C ALA A 100 -0.35 -15.22 -17.68
N ASP A 101 -0.62 -16.08 -16.70
CA ASP A 101 -1.88 -16.83 -16.62
C ASP A 101 -2.99 -15.94 -16.04
N PRO A 102 -4.10 -15.71 -16.77
CA PRO A 102 -5.23 -14.91 -16.29
C PRO A 102 -5.86 -15.45 -14.98
N ASN A 103 -5.90 -16.77 -14.80
CA ASN A 103 -6.48 -17.38 -13.62
C ASN A 103 -5.62 -17.12 -12.38
N ALA A 104 -4.31 -17.38 -12.48
CA ALA A 104 -3.34 -17.04 -11.45
C ALA A 104 -3.34 -15.53 -11.15
N HIS A 105 -3.45 -14.68 -12.17
CA HIS A 105 -3.50 -13.23 -11.97
C HIS A 105 -4.73 -12.79 -11.16
N SER A 106 -5.92 -13.31 -11.50
CA SER A 106 -7.15 -13.04 -10.77
C SER A 106 -7.06 -13.51 -9.31
N ALA A 107 -6.53 -14.72 -9.08
CA ALA A 107 -6.29 -15.24 -7.74
C ALA A 107 -5.30 -14.34 -6.94
N ASN A 108 -4.20 -13.92 -7.58
CA ASN A 108 -3.21 -13.05 -6.97
C ASN A 108 -3.79 -11.68 -6.57
N GLN A 109 -4.59 -11.06 -7.45
CA GLN A 109 -5.30 -9.81 -7.14
C GLN A 109 -6.25 -9.99 -5.95
N LYS A 110 -7.01 -11.08 -5.92
CA LYS A 110 -7.93 -11.39 -4.81
C LYS A 110 -7.18 -11.57 -3.49
N HIS A 111 -6.05 -12.28 -3.50
CA HIS A 111 -5.23 -12.46 -2.30
C HIS A 111 -4.64 -11.13 -1.81
N PHE A 112 -4.12 -10.30 -2.72
CA PHE A 112 -3.62 -8.97 -2.40
C PHE A 112 -4.69 -8.06 -1.80
N SER A 113 -5.87 -8.02 -2.41
CA SER A 113 -7.02 -7.24 -1.91
C SER A 113 -7.47 -7.75 -0.53
N THR A 114 -7.49 -9.07 -0.31
CA THR A 114 -7.80 -9.66 0.99
C THR A 114 -6.79 -9.24 2.06
N LEU A 115 -5.49 -9.28 1.75
CA LEU A 115 -4.44 -8.81 2.65
C LEU A 115 -4.59 -7.32 2.96
N SER A 116 -4.83 -6.48 1.95
CA SER A 116 -5.01 -5.03 2.14
C SER A 116 -6.22 -4.69 3.01
N GLN A 117 -7.35 -5.35 2.78
CA GLN A 117 -8.55 -5.21 3.61
C GLN A 117 -8.31 -5.72 5.03
N MET A 118 -7.57 -6.81 5.20
CA MET A 118 -7.23 -7.33 6.53
C MET A 118 -6.38 -6.32 7.31
N LEU A 119 -5.38 -5.69 6.67
CA LEU A 119 -4.54 -4.67 7.30
C LEU A 119 -5.33 -3.42 7.67
N SER A 120 -6.14 -2.88 6.74
CA SER A 120 -6.92 -1.66 6.99
C SER A 120 -8.04 -1.85 8.03
N ARG A 121 -8.88 -2.89 7.89
CA ARG A 121 -10.04 -3.10 8.75
C ARG A 121 -9.68 -3.34 10.22
N ASN A 122 -8.53 -3.95 10.46
CA ASN A 122 -8.11 -4.35 11.80
C ASN A 122 -7.03 -3.45 12.39
N ASN A 123 -6.70 -2.32 11.72
CA ASN A 123 -5.56 -1.45 12.06
C ASN A 123 -4.26 -2.26 12.30
N LEU A 124 -3.98 -3.20 11.39
CA LEU A 124 -2.79 -4.03 11.43
C LEU A 124 -1.73 -3.45 10.52
N VAL A 125 -0.48 -3.76 10.86
CA VAL A 125 0.69 -3.53 10.03
C VAL A 125 1.40 -4.86 9.84
N ALA A 126 2.07 -5.02 8.72
CA ALA A 126 2.93 -6.17 8.46
C ALA A 126 4.38 -5.71 8.45
N PHE A 127 5.28 -6.51 9.02
CA PHE A 127 6.71 -6.27 8.97
C PHE A 127 7.42 -7.42 8.26
N ALA A 128 8.26 -7.09 7.29
CA ALA A 128 9.04 -8.02 6.51
C ALA A 128 10.54 -7.76 6.69
N PRO A 129 11.23 -8.53 7.55
CA PRO A 129 12.67 -8.35 7.74
C PRO A 129 13.44 -8.77 6.49
N PHE A 130 14.50 -8.04 6.15
CA PHE A 130 15.42 -8.45 5.09
C PHE A 130 16.24 -9.66 5.51
N ASP A 131 16.53 -9.84 6.80
CA ASP A 131 17.19 -11.04 7.34
C ASP A 131 16.19 -11.93 8.09
N THR A 132 16.15 -13.21 7.71
CA THR A 132 15.29 -14.21 8.37
C THR A 132 15.75 -14.53 9.79
N ASN A 133 17.04 -14.31 10.09
CA ASN A 133 17.61 -14.62 11.40
C ASN A 133 17.38 -13.48 12.41
N ASN A 134 17.14 -12.26 11.92
CA ASN A 134 16.97 -11.09 12.76
C ASN A 134 15.59 -10.44 12.56
N ARG A 135 14.62 -10.85 13.41
CA ARG A 135 13.27 -10.28 13.40
C ARG A 135 13.21 -8.80 13.78
N ARG A 136 14.26 -8.27 14.40
CA ARG A 136 14.43 -6.84 14.73
C ARG A 136 15.47 -6.19 13.83
N GLY A 137 15.75 -6.77 12.66
CA GLY A 137 16.70 -6.22 11.71
C GLY A 137 16.07 -5.15 10.81
N PRO A 138 16.85 -4.65 9.85
CA PRO A 138 16.32 -3.87 8.73
C PRO A 138 15.21 -4.63 7.99
N GLY A 139 14.22 -3.90 7.51
CA GLY A 139 13.09 -4.52 6.80
C GLY A 139 12.11 -3.50 6.24
N VAL A 140 10.97 -4.02 5.78
CA VAL A 140 9.89 -3.20 5.24
C VAL A 140 8.68 -3.29 6.15
N LEU A 141 8.19 -2.13 6.59
CA LEU A 141 6.90 -1.99 7.24
C LEU A 141 5.82 -1.75 6.19
N ILE A 142 4.85 -2.64 6.10
CA ILE A 142 3.76 -2.60 5.14
C ILE A 142 2.47 -2.23 5.87
N PHE A 143 1.77 -1.22 5.35
CA PHE A 143 0.51 -0.74 5.90
C PHE A 143 -0.45 -0.32 4.79
N SER A 144 -1.75 -0.32 5.09
CA SER A 144 -2.75 0.14 4.14
C SER A 144 -2.88 1.67 4.19
N PRO A 145 -2.77 2.37 3.05
CA PRO A 145 -2.96 3.82 3.02
C PRO A 145 -4.41 4.18 3.37
N LEU A 146 -4.65 5.42 3.82
CA LEU A 146 -6.00 5.88 4.17
C LEU A 146 -6.92 5.97 2.95
N THR A 147 -6.35 6.07 1.75
CA THR A 147 -7.11 6.12 0.50
C THR A 147 -7.70 4.73 0.21
N PRO A 148 -9.01 4.60 -0.04
CA PRO A 148 -9.71 3.32 -0.23
C PRO A 148 -9.37 2.63 -1.57
N ALA A 149 -8.19 2.89 -2.14
CA ALA A 149 -7.71 2.14 -3.28
C ALA A 149 -7.36 0.72 -2.80
N ASP A 150 -8.30 -0.21 -2.97
CA ASP A 150 -8.23 -1.63 -2.57
C ASP A 150 -7.04 -2.42 -3.19
N SER A 151 -6.20 -1.76 -3.98
CA SER A 151 -5.13 -2.35 -4.79
C SER A 151 -3.73 -1.81 -4.48
N LEU A 152 -3.58 -0.97 -3.45
CA LEU A 152 -2.28 -0.41 -3.08
C LEU A 152 -1.96 -0.64 -1.60
N LEU A 153 -0.74 -1.06 -1.33
CA LEU A 153 -0.16 -1.09 0.02
C LEU A 153 1.02 -0.14 0.07
N ALA A 154 1.13 0.63 1.15
CA ALA A 154 2.30 1.46 1.39
C ALA A 154 3.37 0.65 2.13
N GLY A 155 4.63 0.92 1.81
CA GLY A 155 5.80 0.32 2.45
C GLY A 155 6.76 1.39 2.91
N ALA A 156 7.23 1.30 4.15
CA ALA A 156 8.31 2.13 4.69
C ALA A 156 9.54 1.27 4.94
N ILE A 157 10.70 1.72 4.49
CA ILE A 157 11.95 0.97 4.58
C ILE A 157 12.66 1.34 5.88
N LEU A 158 12.60 0.44 6.86
CA LEU A 158 13.18 0.65 8.18
C LEU A 158 14.60 0.09 8.19
N MET A 159 15.59 0.97 8.24
CA MET A 159 17.00 0.57 8.45
C MET A 159 17.36 0.49 9.94
N THR A 160 16.55 1.11 10.81
CA THR A 160 16.72 1.12 12.27
C THR A 160 15.53 0.43 12.96
N PRO A 161 15.78 -0.40 13.99
CA PRO A 161 14.73 -1.17 14.67
C PRO A 161 13.81 -0.33 15.56
N ASP A 162 14.29 0.78 16.11
CA ASP A 162 13.58 1.55 17.15
C ASP A 162 12.22 2.10 16.68
N LEU A 163 12.08 2.31 15.37
CA LEU A 163 10.83 2.78 14.76
C LEU A 163 9.72 1.73 14.83
N LEU A 164 10.07 0.46 14.66
CA LEU A 164 9.10 -0.63 14.73
C LEU A 164 8.52 -0.76 16.14
N ASP A 165 9.37 -0.61 17.16
CA ASP A 165 8.96 -0.66 18.55
C ASP A 165 8.02 0.51 18.89
N THR A 166 8.29 1.72 18.39
CA THR A 166 7.42 2.89 18.58
C THR A 166 6.00 2.64 18.03
N ILE A 167 5.88 2.06 16.83
CA ILE A 167 4.60 1.80 16.16
C ILE A 167 3.78 0.71 16.88
N THR A 168 4.47 -0.33 17.37
CA THR A 168 3.83 -1.51 17.95
C THR A 168 3.52 -1.35 19.44
N SER A 169 4.37 -0.64 20.18
CA SER A 169 4.18 -0.38 21.61
C SER A 169 3.24 0.78 21.90
N GLY A 170 2.97 1.66 20.92
CA GLY A 170 2.24 2.91 21.15
C GLY A 170 3.00 3.87 22.06
N GLY A 171 4.31 3.64 22.27
CA GLY A 171 5.18 4.57 22.95
C GLY A 171 5.16 5.90 22.22
N THR A 172 5.07 6.99 22.98
CA THR A 172 5.37 8.32 22.44
C THR A 172 6.75 8.25 21.77
N PRO A 173 6.90 8.68 20.50
CA PRO A 173 8.21 8.69 19.86
C PRO A 173 9.17 9.41 20.80
N PRO A 174 10.38 8.87 21.02
CA PRO A 174 11.36 9.58 21.83
C PRO A 174 11.45 10.97 21.24
N GLN A 175 11.04 11.99 22.01
CA GLN A 175 11.33 13.36 21.65
C GLN A 175 12.84 13.42 21.69
N THR A 176 13.50 13.18 20.56
CA THR A 176 14.89 13.56 20.36
C THR A 176 14.90 15.02 20.67
N GLY A 177 15.31 15.34 21.90
CA GLY A 177 15.39 16.67 22.45
C GLY A 177 16.40 17.43 21.64
N GLY A 178 15.95 17.95 20.50
CA GLY A 178 16.57 19.04 19.81
C GLY A 178 16.48 20.22 20.76
N THR A 179 17.48 20.38 21.60
CA THR A 179 17.93 21.70 22.01
C THR A 179 18.25 22.45 20.73
N SER A 180 17.25 23.07 20.12
CA SER A 180 17.44 24.14 19.14
C SER A 180 17.69 25.40 19.97
N PRO A 181 18.93 25.89 20.10
CA PRO A 181 19.20 27.14 20.77
C PRO A 181 19.12 28.25 19.72
N TYR A 182 17.94 28.52 19.16
CA TYR A 182 17.76 29.69 18.30
C TYR A 182 16.42 30.37 18.55
N GLN A 183 16.52 31.37 19.42
CA GLN A 183 16.05 32.73 19.21
C GLN A 183 14.59 32.92 18.78
N GLN A 184 13.82 33.18 19.82
CA GLN A 184 12.71 34.12 19.85
C GLN A 184 13.08 35.44 19.13
N ALA A 185 12.55 35.65 17.93
CA ALA A 185 12.40 36.97 17.34
C ALA A 185 10.91 37.19 17.03
N THR A 186 10.27 37.93 17.92
CA THR A 186 8.93 38.50 17.74
C THR A 186 8.95 39.46 16.55
N ALA A 187 8.39 39.03 15.42
CA ALA A 187 8.08 39.90 14.30
C ALA A 187 6.55 40.13 14.24
N THR A 188 6.14 41.25 14.82
CA THR A 188 4.80 41.84 14.73
C THR A 188 4.64 42.43 13.33
N HIS A 189 3.80 41.87 12.45
CA HIS A 189 3.40 42.55 11.22
C HIS A 189 1.95 42.24 10.79
N PRO A 190 1.32 43.16 10.03
CA PRO A 190 -0.10 43.49 10.17
C PRO A 190 -0.98 43.05 8.98
N ALA A 191 -2.29 43.18 9.23
CA ALA A 191 -3.39 43.52 8.32
C ALA A 191 -3.46 42.88 6.92
N ALA A 192 -4.37 41.90 6.86
CA ALA A 192 -5.36 41.61 5.82
C ALA A 192 -5.30 42.41 4.50
N TYR A 193 -5.11 41.68 3.40
CA TYR A 193 -5.72 42.02 2.11
C TYR A 193 -6.65 40.89 1.66
N HIS A 194 -7.91 41.29 1.41
CA HIS A 194 -8.96 40.47 0.84
C HIS A 194 -8.59 40.03 -0.58
N GLN A 195 -8.77 38.74 -0.87
CA GLN A 195 -8.69 38.20 -2.23
C GLN A 195 -10.11 37.79 -2.69
N PRO A 196 -10.59 38.27 -3.85
CA PRO A 196 -11.92 37.94 -4.34
C PRO A 196 -11.98 36.52 -4.92
N HIS A 197 -12.95 35.75 -4.44
CA HIS A 197 -13.28 34.41 -4.92
C HIS A 197 -13.86 34.48 -6.35
N GLN A 198 -13.19 33.83 -7.31
CA GLN A 198 -13.79 33.48 -8.60
C GLN A 198 -14.31 32.03 -8.52
N ALA A 199 -15.63 31.90 -8.48
CA ALA A 199 -16.34 30.63 -8.49
C ALA A 199 -16.33 30.03 -9.90
N TYR A 200 -15.49 29.01 -10.11
CA TYR A 200 -15.60 28.13 -11.28
C TYR A 200 -16.62 27.03 -10.99
N GLY A 201 -17.82 27.18 -11.58
CA GLY A 201 -18.84 26.14 -11.60
C GLY A 201 -18.42 24.98 -12.51
N TYR A 202 -18.33 23.78 -11.94
CA TYR A 202 -18.26 22.54 -12.71
C TYR A 202 -19.69 22.10 -13.09
N PRO A 203 -19.95 21.71 -14.35
CA PRO A 203 -21.21 21.12 -14.74
C PRO A 203 -21.34 19.68 -14.17
N PRO A 204 -22.55 19.24 -13.77
CA PRO A 204 -22.77 17.89 -13.27
C PRO A 204 -22.74 16.89 -14.42
N SER A 205 -21.71 16.03 -14.46
CA SER A 205 -21.70 14.85 -15.33
C SER A 205 -22.55 13.76 -14.71
N ASN A 206 -23.81 13.69 -15.14
CA ASN A 206 -24.67 12.52 -14.97
C ASN A 206 -24.07 11.32 -15.73
N ALA A 207 -23.47 10.38 -15.00
CA ALA A 207 -23.20 9.05 -15.51
C ALA A 207 -24.10 8.04 -14.77
N GLN A 208 -25.32 7.91 -15.28
CA GLN A 208 -26.16 6.73 -15.05
C GLN A 208 -25.45 5.52 -15.68
N TYR A 209 -24.74 4.73 -14.87
CA TYR A 209 -24.41 3.37 -15.26
C TYR A 209 -25.42 2.40 -14.65
N SER A 210 -26.21 1.88 -15.57
CA SER A 210 -27.24 0.88 -15.42
C SER A 210 -26.75 -0.36 -14.67
N ARG A 211 -27.54 -0.76 -13.68
CA ARG A 211 -27.53 -2.10 -13.08
C ARG A 211 -27.60 -3.17 -14.17
N ALA A 212 -26.51 -3.87 -14.43
CA ALA A 212 -26.57 -5.23 -14.96
C ALA A 212 -26.85 -6.17 -13.78
N ARG A 213 -28.14 -6.45 -13.60
CA ARG A 213 -28.70 -7.47 -12.72
C ARG A 213 -28.27 -8.84 -13.26
N SER A 214 -27.12 -9.35 -12.82
CA SER A 214 -26.74 -10.73 -13.11
C SER A 214 -27.63 -11.67 -12.30
N GLU A 215 -28.29 -12.54 -13.05
CA GLU A 215 -29.35 -13.41 -12.60
C GLU A 215 -28.87 -14.51 -11.65
N ARG A 216 -29.81 -14.92 -10.81
CA ARG A 216 -29.79 -16.08 -9.93
C ARG A 216 -29.33 -17.33 -10.69
N GLY A 217 -28.15 -17.84 -10.35
CA GLY A 217 -27.84 -19.25 -10.50
C GLY A 217 -28.25 -20.00 -9.23
N THR A 218 -29.43 -20.58 -9.23
CA THR A 218 -29.84 -21.63 -8.28
C THR A 218 -28.94 -22.83 -8.46
N ASN A 219 -27.96 -23.02 -7.57
CA ASN A 219 -27.27 -24.28 -7.45
C ASN A 219 -28.16 -25.24 -6.66
N TYR A 220 -28.65 -26.26 -7.37
CA TYR A 220 -29.21 -27.47 -6.79
C TYR A 220 -28.13 -28.11 -5.90
N PHE A 221 -28.33 -28.04 -4.59
CA PHE A 221 -27.58 -28.82 -3.62
C PHE A 221 -28.20 -30.23 -3.64
N MET A 222 -27.55 -31.17 -4.33
CA MET A 222 -27.85 -32.58 -4.19
C MET A 222 -27.20 -33.07 -2.89
N GLU A 223 -28.03 -33.16 -1.87
CA GLU A 223 -27.76 -33.81 -0.60
C GLU A 223 -27.64 -35.33 -0.86
N TYR A 224 -26.41 -35.81 -1.04
CA TYR A 224 -26.14 -37.25 -0.99
C TYR A 224 -26.02 -37.67 0.47
N ASP A 225 -27.17 -38.01 1.05
CA ASP A 225 -27.27 -38.80 2.26
C ASP A 225 -26.61 -40.17 2.00
N THR A 226 -25.41 -40.34 2.52
CA THR A 226 -24.68 -41.61 2.43
C THR A 226 -24.59 -42.20 3.84
N GLN A 227 -25.71 -42.74 4.31
CA GLN A 227 -25.72 -43.72 5.39
C GLN A 227 -25.00 -44.99 4.91
N TYR A 228 -23.80 -45.22 5.43
CA TYR A 228 -23.17 -46.54 5.43
C TYR A 228 -22.64 -46.84 6.83
N GLN A 229 -23.50 -47.46 7.64
CA GLN A 229 -23.09 -48.49 8.60
C GLN A 229 -23.15 -49.83 7.87
N PRO A 230 -22.16 -50.71 8.04
CA PRO A 230 -22.45 -51.86 8.90
C PRO A 230 -21.28 -52.43 9.71
N LEU A 231 -21.68 -52.97 10.87
CA LEU A 231 -21.19 -54.11 11.67
C LEU A 231 -19.73 -54.12 12.16
#